data_AF-A0AAW8AWE3-F1
#
_entry.id   AF-A0AAW8AWE3-F1
#
_cell.length_a   1.000
_cell.length_b   1.000
_cell.length_c   1.000
_cell.angle_alpha   90.00
_cell.angle_beta   90.00
_cell.angle_gamma   90.00
#
_symmetry.space_group_name_H-M   'P 1'
#
loop_
_entity.id
_entity.type
_entity.pdbx_description
1 polymer ?
#
loop_
_entity_poly.entity_id
_entity_poly.type
_entity_poly.pdbx_seq_one_letter_code
_entity_poly.pdbx_strand_id
1 'polypeptide(L)'
;QGFPPAADKRVDVSNGYRYPQLRWVVQHLREIQPTQNIRRGAAAPSALPEAPMALGGLRFDDDKGQPITVDQWLDRTYTDAIVVL
;
A
#
# COMPACT_ATOMS: atom_id res chain seq x y z
N GLN A 1 0.61 21.25 18.49
CA GLN A 1 2.01 20.77 18.50
C GLN A 1 2.04 19.46 17.72
N GLY A 2 2.81 19.36 16.62
CA GLY A 2 2.78 18.20 15.70
C GLY A 2 4.11 17.46 15.55
N PHE A 3 5.20 18.00 16.13
CA PHE A 3 6.51 17.39 16.14
C PHE A 3 7.17 17.53 17.53
N PRO A 4 7.79 16.46 18.06
CA PRO A 4 7.76 15.10 17.50
C PRO A 4 6.35 14.47 17.59
N PRO A 5 6.02 13.49 16.73
CA PRO A 5 4.79 12.71 16.87
C PRO A 5 4.66 12.08 18.28
N ALA A 6 3.44 11.73 18.66
CA ALA A 6 3.19 10.95 19.87
C ALA A 6 3.97 9.62 19.84
N ALA A 7 4.37 9.10 21.00
CA ALA A 7 5.31 7.99 21.10
C ALA A 7 4.82 6.72 20.38
N ASP A 8 3.52 6.44 20.44
CA ASP A 8 2.83 5.35 19.75
C ASP A 8 2.81 5.47 18.22
N LYS A 9 3.07 6.67 17.69
CA LYS A 9 3.10 6.98 16.25
C LYS A 9 4.51 7.12 15.69
N ARG A 10 5.54 6.88 16.49
CA ARG A 10 6.94 6.92 16.02
C ARG A 10 7.33 5.57 15.43
N VAL A 11 8.12 5.62 14.36
CA VAL A 11 8.68 4.44 13.68
C VAL A 11 10.17 4.40 13.95
N ASP A 12 10.67 3.24 14.33
CA ASP A 12 12.10 2.96 14.47
C ASP A 12 12.40 1.49 14.10
N VAL A 13 13.68 1.13 14.10
CA VAL A 13 14.12 -0.21 13.70
C VAL A 13 13.59 -1.34 14.61
N SER A 14 13.23 -1.05 15.86
CA SER A 14 12.71 -2.03 16.81
C SER A 14 11.23 -2.38 16.56
N ASN A 15 10.49 -1.46 15.92
CA ASN A 15 9.04 -1.59 15.70
C ASN A 15 8.62 -1.64 14.23
N GLY A 16 9.50 -1.31 13.28
CA GLY A 16 9.13 -1.13 11.87
C GLY A 16 8.54 -2.36 11.16
N TYR A 17 8.76 -3.57 11.69
CA TYR A 17 8.19 -4.82 11.16
C TYR A 17 6.90 -5.27 11.87
N ARG A 18 6.33 -4.43 12.74
CA ARG A 18 5.12 -4.75 13.51
C ARG A 18 3.97 -3.88 13.07
N TYR A 19 2.75 -4.41 13.13
CA TYR A 19 1.55 -3.59 13.02
C TYR A 19 1.44 -2.65 14.24
N PRO A 20 1.05 -1.38 14.07
CA PRO A 20 0.66 -0.73 12.81
C PRO A 20 1.79 -0.09 12.01
N GLN A 21 3.00 0.06 12.56
CA GLN A 21 4.11 0.81 11.95
C GLN A 21 4.51 0.26 10.57
N LEU A 22 4.40 -1.06 10.36
CA LEU A 22 4.69 -1.71 9.09
C LEU A 22 3.95 -1.07 7.90
N ARG A 23 2.72 -0.58 8.10
CA ARG A 23 1.94 0.08 7.03
C ARG A 23 2.64 1.33 6.50
N TRP A 24 3.25 2.13 7.38
CA TRP A 24 4.01 3.29 6.98
C TRP A 24 5.37 2.89 6.38
N VAL A 25 6.04 1.93 7.02
CA VAL A 25 7.39 1.48 6.67
C VAL A 25 7.48 0.98 5.23
N VAL A 26 6.55 0.14 4.77
CA VAL A 26 6.61 -0.42 3.40
C VAL A 26 6.46 0.66 2.31
N GLN A 27 5.89 1.81 2.65
CA GLN A 27 5.76 2.97 1.76
C GLN A 27 6.93 3.96 1.87
N HIS A 28 7.72 3.90 2.96
CA HIS A 28 8.78 4.87 3.29
C HIS A 28 10.13 4.21 3.59
N LEU A 29 10.35 2.98 3.11
CA LEU A 29 11.49 2.14 3.52
C LEU A 29 12.85 2.83 3.39
N ARG A 30 13.02 3.68 2.36
CA ARG A 30 14.26 4.43 2.11
C ARG A 30 14.61 5.47 3.18
N GLU A 31 13.65 5.86 4.02
CA GLU A 31 13.87 6.81 5.11
C GLU A 31 14.46 6.14 6.36
N ILE A 32 14.34 4.82 6.47
CA ILE A 32 14.69 4.07 7.69
C ILE A 32 15.72 2.95 7.46
N GLN A 33 15.97 2.58 6.20
CA GLN A 33 16.95 1.56 5.83
C GLN A 33 17.86 2.07 4.71
N PRO A 34 19.13 1.64 4.65
CA PRO A 34 19.99 1.90 3.50
C PRO A 34 19.35 1.36 2.22
N THR A 35 19.25 2.21 1.20
CA THR A 35 18.73 1.83 -0.12
C THR A 35 19.67 2.30 -1.21
N GLN A 36 19.55 1.69 -2.39
CA GLN A 36 20.23 2.12 -3.61
C GLN A 36 19.20 2.48 -4.66
N ASN A 37 19.49 3.49 -5.46
CA ASN A 37 18.62 3.89 -6.55
C ASN A 37 18.76 2.91 -7.73
N ILE A 38 17.66 2.28 -8.12
CA ILE A 38 17.60 1.47 -9.35
C ILE A 38 17.14 2.37 -10.49
N ARG A 39 18.03 2.63 -11.44
CA ARG A 39 17.75 3.48 -12.61
C ARG A 39 16.84 2.74 -13.60
N ARG A 40 15.74 3.37 -14.05
CA ARG A 40 14.79 2.84 -15.05
C ARG A 40 15.30 2.75 -16.50
N GLY A 41 16.59 2.93 -16.75
CA GLY A 41 17.16 3.05 -18.11
C GLY A 41 16.95 4.41 -18.78
N ALA A 42 17.39 4.55 -20.04
CA ALA A 42 17.27 5.79 -20.84
C ALA A 42 16.05 5.80 -21.78
N ALA A 43 15.49 4.63 -22.09
CA ALA A 43 14.33 4.50 -22.97
C ALA A 43 13.07 5.14 -22.36
N ALA A 44 12.10 5.49 -23.22
CA ALA A 44 10.77 5.85 -22.75
C ALA A 44 10.09 4.63 -22.07
N PRO A 45 9.22 4.83 -21.06
CA PRO A 45 8.40 3.75 -20.54
C PRO A 45 7.47 3.21 -21.63
N SER A 46 7.21 1.92 -21.62
CA SER A 46 6.15 1.33 -22.45
C SER A 46 4.80 1.78 -21.93
N ALA A 47 3.92 2.25 -22.83
CA ALA A 47 2.53 2.51 -22.48
C ALA A 47 1.85 1.18 -22.14
N LEU A 48 1.09 1.16 -21.04
CA LEU A 48 0.19 0.07 -20.71
C LEU A 48 -1.14 0.33 -21.43
N PRO A 49 -1.64 -0.56 -22.31
CA PRO A 49 -2.96 -0.40 -22.90
C PRO A 49 -4.03 -0.39 -21.81
N GLU A 50 -4.97 0.56 -21.88
CA GLU A 50 -5.98 0.75 -20.84
C GLU A 50 -7.39 0.46 -21.37
N ALA A 51 -8.16 -0.27 -20.59
CA ALA A 51 -9.60 -0.47 -20.77
C ALA A 51 -10.28 -0.27 -19.40
N PRO A 52 -10.42 0.98 -18.92
CA PRO A 52 -10.83 1.25 -17.55
C PRO A 52 -12.24 0.75 -17.28
N MET A 53 -12.40 0.06 -16.15
CA MET A 53 -13.68 -0.42 -15.63
C MET A 53 -13.83 0.03 -14.17
N ALA A 54 -15.05 0.43 -13.79
CA ALA A 54 -15.35 0.76 -12.41
C ALA A 54 -15.34 -0.51 -11.55
N LEU A 55 -14.27 -0.70 -10.75
CA LEU A 55 -14.10 -1.90 -9.91
C LEU A 55 -14.75 -1.79 -8.54
N GLY A 56 -14.77 -0.58 -7.95
CA GLY A 56 -15.04 -0.41 -6.51
C GLY A 56 -16.37 -1.02 -6.02
N GLY A 57 -17.42 -0.93 -6.86
CA GLY A 57 -18.75 -1.46 -6.57
C GLY A 57 -18.98 -2.94 -6.91
N LEU A 58 -18.02 -3.62 -7.54
CA LEU A 58 -18.14 -5.05 -7.84
C LEU A 58 -18.26 -5.84 -6.55
N ARG A 59 -19.19 -6.81 -6.54
CA ARG A 59 -19.52 -7.62 -5.36
C ARG A 59 -19.02 -9.04 -5.50
N PHE A 60 -18.51 -9.58 -4.41
CA PHE A 60 -18.10 -10.97 -4.27
C PHE A 60 -18.24 -11.40 -2.81
N ASP A 61 -18.11 -12.69 -2.54
CA ASP A 61 -18.11 -13.21 -1.17
C ASP A 61 -16.68 -13.20 -0.62
N ASP A 62 -16.50 -12.71 0.61
CA ASP A 62 -15.21 -12.73 1.31
C ASP A 62 -14.79 -14.15 1.76
N ASP A 63 -13.67 -14.25 2.47
CA ASP A 63 -13.13 -15.52 2.99
C ASP A 63 -14.07 -16.23 3.99
N LYS A 64 -15.13 -15.55 4.44
CA LYS A 64 -16.15 -16.05 5.36
C LYS A 64 -17.52 -16.17 4.71
N GLY A 65 -17.59 -16.05 3.38
CA GLY A 65 -18.83 -16.15 2.62
C GLY A 65 -19.75 -14.93 2.78
N GLN A 66 -19.23 -13.79 3.23
CA GLN A 66 -20.04 -12.57 3.39
C GLN A 66 -19.94 -11.69 2.13
N PRO A 67 -21.06 -11.15 1.62
CA PRO A 67 -21.04 -10.29 0.45
C PRO A 67 -20.34 -8.96 0.78
N ILE A 68 -19.32 -8.63 0.00
CA ILE A 68 -18.49 -7.43 0.13
C ILE A 68 -18.30 -6.76 -1.23
N THR A 69 -18.01 -5.45 -1.26
CA THR A 69 -17.53 -4.78 -2.48
C THR A 69 -16.00 -4.78 -2.57
N VAL A 70 -15.44 -4.54 -3.76
CA VAL A 70 -13.98 -4.37 -3.93
C VAL A 70 -13.45 -3.25 -3.03
N ASP A 71 -14.10 -2.08 -2.98
CA ASP A 71 -13.67 -0.97 -2.11
C ASP A 71 -13.60 -1.37 -0.63
N GLN A 72 -14.66 -2.05 -0.15
CA GLN A 72 -14.72 -2.51 1.23
C GLN A 72 -13.64 -3.56 1.53
N TRP A 73 -13.35 -4.44 0.57
CA TRP A 73 -12.30 -5.45 0.72
C TRP A 73 -10.91 -4.82 0.79
N LEU A 74 -10.61 -3.85 -0.07
CA LEU A 74 -9.34 -3.11 -0.06
C LEU A 74 -9.11 -2.44 1.31
N ASP A 75 -10.14 -1.79 1.86
CA ASP A 75 -10.07 -1.16 3.18
C ASP A 75 -9.85 -2.18 4.30
N ARG A 76 -10.65 -3.27 4.33
CA ARG A 76 -10.60 -4.28 5.40
C ARG A 76 -9.31 -5.07 5.42
N THR A 77 -8.64 -5.19 4.27
CA THR A 77 -7.37 -5.91 4.13
C THR A 77 -6.15 -5.00 4.26
N TYR A 78 -6.35 -3.71 4.55
CA TYR A 78 -5.28 -2.71 4.58
C TYR A 78 -4.48 -2.66 3.27
N THR A 79 -5.14 -2.88 2.13
CA THR A 79 -4.48 -2.86 0.82
C THR A 79 -4.03 -1.44 0.49
N ASP A 80 -2.74 -1.27 0.18
CA ASP A 80 -2.18 0.04 -0.19
C ASP A 80 -2.34 0.36 -1.69
N ALA A 81 -2.27 -0.65 -2.57
CA ALA A 81 -2.48 -0.49 -4.00
C ALA A 81 -2.87 -1.83 -4.67
N ILE A 82 -3.69 -1.75 -5.72
CA ILE A 82 -4.05 -2.86 -6.61
C ILE A 82 -4.08 -2.38 -8.07
N VAL A 83 -3.68 -3.24 -9.00
CA VAL A 83 -3.83 -3.04 -10.45
C VAL A 83 -4.40 -4.32 -11.05
N VAL A 84 -5.39 -4.17 -11.93
CA VAL A 84 -5.99 -5.28 -12.71
C VAL A 84 -5.68 -5.04 -14.18
N LEU A 85 -5.14 -6.06 -14.86
CA LEU A 85 -4.68 -6.02 -16.26
C LEU A 85 -5.47 -6.99 -17.13
#